data_AF-A0A654LWV0-F1
#
_entry.id   AF-A0A654LWV0-F1
#
_cell.length_a   1.000
_cell.length_b   1.000
_cell.length_c   1.000
_cell.angle_alpha   90.00
_cell.angle_beta   90.00
_cell.angle_gamma   90.00
#
_symmetry.space_group_name_H-M   'P 1'
#
loop_
_entity.id
_entity.type
_entity.pdbx_description
1 polymer ?
#
loop_
_entity_poly.entity_id
_entity_poly.type
_entity_poly.pdbx_seq_one_letter_code
_entity_poly.pdbx_strand_id
1 'polypeptide(L)'
;MSYLNVQEVESALLNLQANYANLSNLITLPIKTHEGRTCHAIRIGRKPSNDCDNILFIGGVHAREWGSCEICISFAADLLETYVTSSGLQYGGKIFTQNQIKTIVESLNIIIFPDVNPDGRNFSQTQYPLWRKNRNPNTGVDINRNYDFLWDFPNLFSPSSLVHSYTSTTPSSDVYHGPSPFSEPETRNVQWLLNQFPRIRWFIDIHSYSELLLHAWGDDQNQSNNTSMNFKNNSFNSVRGIKNDQTYREYITSCDSVKIISQANQMKNSINSVRGKNYTVQQAFDIYPTSGTSQDYAYNRYYANPTKGKIFAFTIEWGTQFQPPWSEMENIIRDVSSALVTFCVEAEDLRFIDQRWTFGTSIEVENPTVGILKHLTLYSSIQLPASQPVMSNWILASVPTPNVTEGWRISAVMLRCRIAQGLIDKIGIRDGNDTIHGFEELTIGNTTNWETIRLELPCPRNFRFGLGVSIHVNGPFDTGGPSSPPGKFDFASIGIEFTRDNNTKSGPVVTPNP
;
A
#
# COMPACT_ATOMS: atom_id res chain seq x y z
N MET A 1 -31.68 3.93 16.15
CA MET A 1 -30.44 3.87 16.96
C MET A 1 -29.76 5.23 16.88
N SER A 2 -28.74 5.48 17.71
CA SER A 2 -27.87 6.66 17.65
C SER A 2 -26.47 6.26 17.20
N TYR A 3 -25.65 7.22 16.79
CA TYR A 3 -24.23 7.02 16.54
C TYR A 3 -23.53 6.44 17.77
N LEU A 4 -22.55 5.56 17.55
CA LEU A 4 -21.76 4.96 18.61
C LEU A 4 -20.87 6.03 19.24
N ASN A 5 -20.84 6.12 20.57
CA ASN A 5 -19.80 6.87 21.26
C ASN A 5 -18.47 6.08 21.31
N VAL A 6 -17.42 6.71 21.81
CA VAL A 6 -16.08 6.10 21.89
C VAL A 6 -16.08 4.78 22.68
N GLN A 7 -16.79 4.73 23.82
CA GLN A 7 -16.86 3.50 24.62
C GLN A 7 -17.62 2.40 23.86
N GLU A 8 -18.68 2.76 23.14
CA GLU A 8 -19.48 1.82 22.36
C GLU A 8 -18.68 1.23 21.20
N VAL A 9 -17.87 2.02 20.48
CA VAL A 9 -16.95 1.52 19.44
C VAL A 9 -15.95 0.50 20.02
N GLU A 10 -15.28 0.85 21.12
CA GLU A 10 -14.33 -0.04 21.79
C GLU A 10 -15.01 -1.32 22.30
N SER A 11 -16.21 -1.19 22.89
CA SER A 11 -16.98 -2.35 23.35
C SER A 11 -17.43 -3.24 22.19
N ALA A 12 -17.74 -2.67 21.03
CA ALA A 12 -18.10 -3.44 19.84
C ALA A 12 -16.93 -4.27 19.33
N LEU A 13 -15.70 -3.72 19.30
CA LEU A 13 -14.50 -4.49 18.95
C LEU A 13 -14.24 -5.64 19.92
N LEU A 14 -14.34 -5.38 21.22
CA LEU A 14 -14.17 -6.40 22.26
C LEU A 14 -15.22 -7.51 22.12
N ASN A 15 -16.48 -7.14 21.90
CA ASN A 15 -17.57 -8.10 21.73
C ASN A 15 -17.42 -8.91 20.43
N LEU A 16 -17.03 -8.29 19.32
CA LEU A 16 -16.75 -9.01 18.08
C LEU A 16 -15.61 -10.01 18.29
N GLN A 17 -14.51 -9.60 18.92
CA GLN A 17 -13.41 -10.53 19.18
C GLN A 17 -13.82 -11.67 20.11
N ALA A 18 -14.56 -11.39 21.18
CA ALA A 18 -15.01 -12.41 22.13
C ALA A 18 -15.95 -13.44 21.48
N ASN A 19 -16.89 -13.01 20.64
CA ASN A 19 -17.85 -13.90 19.98
C ASN A 19 -17.24 -14.66 18.78
N TYR A 20 -16.19 -14.11 18.15
CA TYR A 20 -15.56 -14.68 16.96
C TYR A 20 -14.06 -14.93 17.16
N ALA A 21 -13.66 -15.41 18.34
CA ALA A 21 -12.26 -15.51 18.75
C ALA A 21 -11.38 -16.39 17.83
N ASN A 22 -11.97 -17.40 17.17
CA ASN A 22 -11.24 -18.26 16.22
C ASN A 22 -10.99 -17.62 14.85
N LEU A 23 -11.69 -16.52 14.56
CA LEU A 23 -11.63 -15.82 13.26
C LEU A 23 -11.10 -14.39 13.40
N SER A 24 -10.97 -13.88 14.62
CA SER A 24 -10.59 -12.50 14.87
C SER A 24 -9.63 -12.35 16.03
N ASN A 25 -8.76 -11.33 15.92
CA ASN A 25 -7.80 -10.97 16.95
C ASN A 25 -7.90 -9.48 17.22
N LEU A 26 -7.94 -9.11 18.49
CA LEU A 26 -7.85 -7.73 18.92
C LEU A 26 -6.38 -7.30 18.89
N ILE A 27 -6.10 -6.15 18.30
CA ILE A 27 -4.77 -5.54 18.25
C ILE A 27 -4.83 -4.30 19.13
N THR A 28 -4.14 -4.33 20.27
CA THR A 28 -3.95 -3.14 21.11
C THR A 28 -2.92 -2.23 20.45
N LEU A 29 -3.32 -0.99 20.18
CA LEU A 29 -2.43 0.01 19.60
C LEU A 29 -1.43 0.49 20.66
N PRO A 30 -0.13 0.59 20.31
CA PRO A 30 0.92 0.80 21.30
C PRO A 30 0.97 2.22 21.88
N ILE A 31 0.42 3.21 21.17
CA ILE A 31 0.53 4.61 21.56
C ILE A 31 -0.83 5.10 22.02
N LYS A 32 -0.88 5.63 23.25
CA LYS A 32 -2.10 6.24 23.79
C LYS A 32 -2.35 7.61 23.16
N THR A 33 -3.61 7.99 23.08
CA THR A 33 -4.01 9.33 22.62
C THR A 33 -3.59 10.42 23.62
N HIS A 34 -3.76 11.68 23.25
CA HIS A 34 -3.41 12.82 24.12
C HIS A 34 -4.20 12.85 25.43
N GLU A 35 -5.44 12.38 25.42
CA GLU A 35 -6.27 12.23 26.62
C GLU A 35 -6.11 10.84 27.29
N GLY A 36 -5.11 10.06 26.87
CA GLY A 36 -4.71 8.82 27.54
C GLY A 36 -5.53 7.58 27.20
N ARG A 37 -6.36 7.61 26.14
CA ARG A 37 -7.14 6.46 25.69
C ARG A 37 -6.23 5.42 25.04
N THR A 38 -6.52 4.15 25.33
CA THR A 38 -5.96 3.01 24.59
C THR A 38 -6.94 2.65 23.49
N CYS A 39 -6.47 2.53 22.26
CA CYS A 39 -7.31 2.18 21.13
C CYS A 39 -7.08 0.73 20.71
N HIS A 40 -8.07 0.15 20.04
CA HIS A 40 -7.94 -1.17 19.43
C HIS A 40 -8.26 -1.16 17.93
N ALA A 41 -7.60 -2.07 17.21
CA ALA A 41 -7.99 -2.53 15.90
C ALA A 41 -8.43 -4.00 15.99
N ILE A 42 -9.20 -4.48 15.02
CA ILE A 42 -9.54 -5.90 14.90
C ILE A 42 -8.97 -6.44 13.60
N ARG A 43 -8.34 -7.62 13.66
CA ARG A 43 -7.92 -8.40 12.50
C ARG A 43 -8.86 -9.59 12.33
N ILE A 44 -9.49 -9.71 11.18
CA ILE A 44 -10.36 -10.81 10.78
C ILE A 44 -9.64 -11.66 9.72
N GLY A 45 -9.61 -12.98 9.89
CA GLY A 45 -9.02 -13.90 8.94
C GLY A 45 -8.48 -15.17 9.60
N ARG A 46 -8.35 -16.27 8.84
CA ARG A 46 -7.91 -17.57 9.38
C ARG A 46 -6.40 -17.77 9.43
N LYS A 47 -5.66 -17.08 8.56
CA LYS A 47 -4.22 -17.25 8.45
C LYS A 47 -3.49 -16.25 9.36
N PRO A 48 -2.32 -16.58 9.91
CA PRO A 48 -1.45 -15.58 10.51
C PRO A 48 -1.20 -14.41 9.54
N SER A 49 -1.07 -13.19 10.07
CA SER A 49 -0.98 -11.96 9.25
C SER A 49 0.24 -11.91 8.32
N ASN A 50 1.30 -12.66 8.63
CA ASN A 50 2.51 -12.74 7.81
C ASN A 50 2.42 -13.84 6.73
N ASP A 51 1.39 -14.69 6.77
CA ASP A 51 1.24 -15.82 5.85
C ASP A 51 0.30 -15.51 4.68
N CYS A 52 -0.40 -14.38 4.71
CA CYS A 52 -1.23 -13.92 3.60
C CYS A 52 -1.26 -12.39 3.51
N ASP A 53 -1.77 -11.86 2.40
CA ASP A 53 -1.87 -10.41 2.23
C ASP A 53 -3.00 -9.84 3.10
N ASN A 54 -2.81 -8.58 3.51
CA ASN A 54 -3.70 -7.88 4.42
C ASN A 54 -4.33 -6.67 3.69
N ILE A 55 -5.56 -6.34 4.08
CA ILE A 55 -6.20 -5.06 3.77
C ILE A 55 -6.33 -4.29 5.08
N LEU A 56 -5.93 -3.02 5.07
CA LEU A 56 -6.11 -2.11 6.21
C LEU A 56 -7.23 -1.11 5.90
N PHE A 57 -8.28 -1.14 6.71
CA PHE A 57 -9.34 -0.13 6.74
C PHE A 57 -9.14 0.74 7.98
N ILE A 58 -9.17 2.06 7.81
CA ILE A 58 -9.22 3.00 8.93
C ILE A 58 -10.44 3.91 8.80
N GLY A 59 -10.96 4.36 9.94
CA GLY A 59 -12.07 5.31 10.00
C GLY A 59 -11.96 6.24 11.21
N GLY A 60 -12.81 7.26 11.24
CA GLY A 60 -12.87 8.18 12.38
C GLY A 60 -11.63 9.06 12.52
N VAL A 61 -10.91 9.33 11.43
CA VAL A 61 -9.73 10.20 11.43
C VAL A 61 -10.12 11.64 11.75
N HIS A 62 -11.15 12.19 11.09
CA HIS A 62 -11.71 13.48 11.48
C HIS A 62 -12.89 13.29 12.42
N ALA A 63 -12.86 14.01 13.53
CA ALA A 63 -13.77 13.81 14.65
C ALA A 63 -15.26 14.01 14.35
N ARG A 64 -15.61 14.93 13.44
CA ARG A 64 -17.00 15.27 13.08
C ARG A 64 -17.67 14.28 12.12
N GLU A 65 -16.90 13.41 11.48
CA GLU A 65 -17.35 12.47 10.45
C GLU A 65 -17.84 11.18 11.11
N TRP A 66 -18.90 11.30 11.92
CA TRP A 66 -19.25 10.27 12.91
C TRP A 66 -19.38 8.89 12.28
N GLY A 67 -20.10 8.78 11.15
CA GLY A 67 -20.45 7.55 10.46
C GLY A 67 -19.31 6.62 10.02
N SER A 68 -18.06 7.11 9.97
CA SER A 68 -16.92 6.27 9.56
C SER A 68 -16.69 5.10 10.53
N CYS A 69 -16.91 5.32 11.83
CA CYS A 69 -16.77 4.28 12.85
C CYS A 69 -17.86 3.21 12.71
N GLU A 70 -19.10 3.63 12.44
CA GLU A 70 -20.25 2.75 12.23
C GLU A 70 -20.05 1.87 11.01
N ILE A 71 -19.59 2.43 9.89
CA ILE A 71 -19.26 1.66 8.68
C ILE A 71 -18.24 0.57 9.00
N CYS A 72 -17.14 0.92 9.68
CA CYS A 72 -16.09 -0.05 10.03
C CYS A 72 -16.60 -1.18 10.93
N ILE A 73 -17.38 -0.85 11.97
CA ILE A 73 -17.90 -1.83 12.92
C ILE A 73 -18.97 -2.72 12.25
N SER A 74 -19.90 -2.15 11.49
CA SER A 74 -20.92 -2.91 10.77
C SER A 74 -20.31 -3.85 9.73
N PHE A 75 -19.35 -3.38 8.95
CA PHE A 75 -18.63 -4.21 7.99
C PHE A 75 -17.90 -5.39 8.67
N ALA A 76 -17.25 -5.15 9.81
CA ALA A 76 -16.59 -6.20 10.59
C ALA A 76 -17.60 -7.26 11.08
N ALA A 77 -18.72 -6.80 11.64
CA ALA A 77 -19.79 -7.67 12.14
C ALA A 77 -20.40 -8.52 11.02
N ASP A 78 -20.78 -7.89 9.90
CA ASP A 78 -21.39 -8.56 8.76
C ASP A 78 -20.49 -9.65 8.17
N LEU A 79 -19.19 -9.37 8.03
CA LEU A 79 -18.22 -10.32 7.49
C LEU A 79 -18.07 -11.55 8.42
N LEU A 80 -17.98 -11.32 9.73
CA LEU A 80 -17.83 -12.37 10.73
C LEU A 80 -19.08 -13.23 10.87
N GLU A 81 -20.25 -12.59 11.00
CA GLU A 81 -21.52 -13.28 11.15
C GLU A 81 -21.82 -14.13 9.92
N THR A 82 -21.73 -13.53 8.72
CA THR A 82 -22.03 -14.21 7.45
C THR A 82 -21.11 -15.40 7.21
N TYR A 83 -19.82 -15.29 7.57
CA TYR A 83 -18.89 -16.41 7.44
C TYR A 83 -19.29 -17.56 8.37
N VAL A 84 -19.60 -17.28 9.64
CA VAL A 84 -19.96 -18.31 10.62
C VAL A 84 -21.29 -18.98 10.31
N THR A 85 -22.30 -18.20 9.92
CA THR A 85 -23.64 -18.72 9.56
C THR A 85 -23.65 -19.38 8.19
N SER A 86 -22.53 -19.31 7.43
CA SER A 86 -22.44 -19.89 6.11
C SER A 86 -23.51 -19.34 5.15
N SER A 87 -23.85 -18.05 5.30
CA SER A 87 -24.80 -17.36 4.43
C SER A 87 -24.09 -16.52 3.36
N GLY A 88 -24.86 -15.99 2.40
CA GLY A 88 -24.41 -14.85 1.60
C GLY A 88 -24.63 -13.55 2.37
N LEU A 89 -24.19 -12.44 1.77
CA LEU A 89 -24.37 -11.08 2.30
C LEU A 89 -25.16 -10.25 1.28
N GLN A 90 -26.11 -9.45 1.75
CA GLN A 90 -26.93 -8.59 0.90
C GLN A 90 -27.02 -7.17 1.45
N TYR A 91 -26.68 -6.21 0.61
CA TYR A 91 -26.86 -4.78 0.87
C TYR A 91 -27.76 -4.20 -0.22
N GLY A 92 -29.04 -4.00 0.11
CA GLY A 92 -30.03 -3.55 -0.88
C GLY A 92 -30.06 -4.48 -2.10
N GLY A 93 -29.82 -3.94 -3.29
CA GLY A 93 -29.73 -4.71 -4.53
C GLY A 93 -28.41 -5.45 -4.76
N LYS A 94 -27.35 -5.20 -3.98
CA LYS A 94 -26.07 -5.92 -4.10
C LYS A 94 -26.08 -7.20 -3.27
N ILE A 95 -25.71 -8.32 -3.90
CA ILE A 95 -25.61 -9.64 -3.27
C ILE A 95 -24.18 -10.17 -3.43
N PHE A 96 -23.65 -10.74 -2.36
CA PHE A 96 -22.42 -11.50 -2.31
C PHE A 96 -22.73 -12.94 -1.91
N THR A 97 -22.18 -13.88 -2.66
CA THR A 97 -22.38 -15.31 -2.41
C THR A 97 -21.62 -15.75 -1.16
N GLN A 98 -22.10 -16.81 -0.51
CA GLN A 98 -21.38 -17.48 0.57
C GLN A 98 -19.93 -17.81 0.19
N ASN A 99 -19.70 -18.28 -1.04
CA ASN A 99 -18.36 -18.62 -1.52
C ASN A 99 -17.45 -17.39 -1.58
N GLN A 100 -17.94 -16.21 -2.00
CA GLN A 100 -17.14 -14.99 -1.98
C GLN A 100 -16.74 -14.61 -0.55
N ILE A 101 -17.68 -14.64 0.39
CA ILE A 101 -17.41 -14.33 1.80
C ILE A 101 -16.41 -15.32 2.39
N LYS A 102 -16.61 -16.61 2.12
CA LYS A 102 -15.68 -17.68 2.54
C LYS A 102 -14.28 -17.44 1.99
N THR A 103 -14.15 -17.21 0.70
CA THR A 103 -12.86 -16.97 0.05
C THR A 103 -12.14 -15.77 0.67
N ILE A 104 -12.85 -14.65 0.91
CA ILE A 104 -12.26 -13.47 1.56
C ILE A 104 -11.66 -13.85 2.92
N VAL A 105 -12.43 -14.45 3.83
CA VAL A 105 -11.97 -14.73 5.20
C VAL A 105 -10.89 -15.81 5.26
N GLU A 106 -10.87 -16.74 4.30
CA GLU A 106 -9.88 -17.83 4.26
C GLU A 106 -8.57 -17.44 3.55
N SER A 107 -8.61 -16.46 2.64
CA SER A 107 -7.44 -16.04 1.87
C SER A 107 -6.84 -14.73 2.39
N LEU A 108 -7.64 -13.76 2.83
CA LEU A 108 -7.21 -12.43 3.29
C LEU A 108 -7.16 -12.32 4.81
N ASN A 109 -6.39 -11.32 5.25
CA ASN A 109 -6.54 -10.73 6.57
C ASN A 109 -7.10 -9.31 6.42
N ILE A 110 -8.19 -9.03 7.12
CA ILE A 110 -8.86 -7.75 7.11
C ILE A 110 -8.59 -7.06 8.44
N ILE A 111 -7.80 -6.00 8.43
CA ILE A 111 -7.43 -5.22 9.61
C ILE A 111 -8.27 -3.94 9.59
N ILE A 112 -8.99 -3.66 10.69
CA ILE A 112 -9.90 -2.53 10.80
C ILE A 112 -9.54 -1.75 12.05
N PHE A 113 -9.17 -0.47 11.88
CA PHE A 113 -9.00 0.49 12.98
C PHE A 113 -10.14 1.53 12.90
N PRO A 114 -11.26 1.30 13.61
CA PRO A 114 -12.51 2.00 13.32
C PRO A 114 -12.55 3.45 13.82
N ASP A 115 -11.83 3.78 14.90
CA ASP A 115 -11.81 5.10 15.53
C ASP A 115 -10.37 5.55 15.76
N VAL A 116 -9.78 6.17 14.74
CA VAL A 116 -8.39 6.66 14.79
C VAL A 116 -8.25 7.82 15.78
N ASN A 117 -9.30 8.63 15.96
CA ASN A 117 -9.30 9.87 16.74
C ASN A 117 -10.40 9.88 17.83
N PRO A 118 -10.33 9.00 18.83
CA PRO A 118 -11.40 8.87 19.82
C PRO A 118 -11.51 10.12 20.72
N ASP A 119 -10.40 10.80 21.00
CA ASP A 119 -10.44 12.04 21.78
C ASP A 119 -11.24 13.12 21.03
N GLY A 120 -10.93 13.30 19.74
CA GLY A 120 -11.63 14.22 18.88
C GLY A 120 -13.10 13.84 18.74
N ARG A 121 -13.41 12.56 18.49
CA ARG A 121 -14.79 12.05 18.39
C ARG A 121 -15.60 12.38 19.64
N ASN A 122 -15.07 12.07 20.82
CA ASN A 122 -15.73 12.38 22.09
C ASN A 122 -16.01 13.87 22.24
N PHE A 123 -15.03 14.73 21.91
CA PHE A 123 -15.22 16.18 21.95
C PHE A 123 -16.26 16.66 20.94
N SER A 124 -16.29 16.06 19.74
CA SER A 124 -17.28 16.36 18.73
C SER A 124 -18.70 16.01 19.19
N GLN A 125 -18.89 14.82 19.77
CA GLN A 125 -20.21 14.35 20.21
C GLN A 125 -20.74 15.07 21.47
N THR A 126 -19.86 15.62 22.32
CA THR A 126 -20.27 16.15 23.63
C THR A 126 -20.10 17.65 23.79
N GLN A 127 -19.20 18.30 23.06
CA GLN A 127 -18.86 19.72 23.26
C GLN A 127 -19.03 20.55 21.99
N TYR A 128 -18.45 20.10 20.87
CA TYR A 128 -18.48 20.86 19.62
C TYR A 128 -18.69 19.96 18.40
N PRO A 129 -19.94 19.80 17.92
CA PRO A 129 -20.29 18.88 16.84
C PRO A 129 -19.40 18.94 15.60
N LEU A 130 -18.93 20.12 15.20
CA LEU A 130 -18.11 20.28 13.99
C LEU A 130 -16.59 20.22 14.23
N TRP A 131 -16.14 19.81 15.43
CA TRP A 131 -14.72 19.60 15.70
C TRP A 131 -14.12 18.57 14.75
N ARG A 132 -13.01 18.91 14.09
CA ARG A 132 -12.35 18.09 13.06
C ARG A 132 -11.10 17.39 13.58
N LYS A 133 -10.27 18.11 14.31
CA LYS A 133 -8.88 17.75 14.68
C LYS A 133 -8.83 16.69 15.79
N ASN A 134 -7.62 16.28 16.17
CA ASN A 134 -7.42 15.55 17.43
C ASN A 134 -7.53 16.47 18.66
N ARG A 135 -7.19 15.96 19.85
CA ARG A 135 -7.20 16.73 21.11
C ARG A 135 -5.81 16.96 21.69
N ASN A 136 -4.82 17.18 20.83
CA ASN A 136 -3.54 17.72 21.26
C ASN A 136 -3.76 18.99 22.12
N PRO A 137 -3.23 19.05 23.36
CA PRO A 137 -3.58 20.07 24.34
C PRO A 137 -3.23 21.50 23.93
N ASN A 138 -2.35 21.68 22.94
CA ASN A 138 -2.06 23.00 22.38
C ASN A 138 -3.27 23.53 21.61
N THR A 139 -3.56 23.00 20.42
CA THR A 139 -4.67 23.47 19.57
C THR A 139 -5.37 22.38 18.78
N GLY A 140 -4.97 21.10 18.94
CA GLY A 140 -5.34 20.01 18.03
C GLY A 140 -4.63 20.10 16.68
N VAL A 141 -4.36 18.95 16.08
CA VAL A 141 -3.74 18.77 14.76
C VAL A 141 -4.71 18.04 13.82
N ASP A 142 -4.74 18.44 12.56
CA ASP A 142 -5.43 17.69 11.51
C ASP A 142 -4.63 16.40 11.23
N ILE A 143 -5.18 15.26 11.69
CA ILE A 143 -4.53 13.96 11.56
C ILE A 143 -4.24 13.64 10.09
N ASN A 144 -5.13 14.03 9.16
CA ASN A 144 -4.94 13.76 7.73
C ASN A 144 -4.11 14.85 7.01
N ARG A 145 -3.31 15.60 7.77
CA ARG A 145 -2.20 16.44 7.29
C ARG A 145 -0.87 16.10 7.97
N ASN A 146 -0.87 15.17 8.92
CA ASN A 146 0.25 14.91 9.81
C ASN A 146 1.12 13.70 9.40
N TYR A 147 0.90 13.11 8.23
CA TYR A 147 1.73 12.00 7.74
C TYR A 147 3.00 12.52 7.02
N ASP A 148 4.04 11.68 6.98
CA ASP A 148 5.29 11.97 6.27
C ASP A 148 5.16 11.75 4.74
N PHE A 149 4.39 12.61 4.09
CA PHE A 149 4.32 12.69 2.65
C PHE A 149 4.19 14.16 2.24
N LEU A 150 5.27 14.72 1.68
CA LEU A 150 5.35 16.14 1.32
C LEU A 150 4.89 17.09 2.45
N TRP A 151 5.12 16.69 3.71
CA TRP A 151 4.61 17.37 4.90
C TRP A 151 5.10 18.83 5.02
N ASP A 152 6.33 19.08 4.58
CA ASP A 152 6.93 20.42 4.46
C ASP A 152 6.37 21.17 3.23
N PHE A 153 5.05 21.25 3.15
CA PHE A 153 4.34 21.85 2.03
C PHE A 153 4.76 23.30 1.72
N PRO A 154 5.16 24.15 2.69
CA PRO A 154 5.57 25.52 2.38
C PRO A 154 6.79 25.60 1.45
N ASN A 155 7.71 24.63 1.56
CA ASN A 155 8.92 24.59 0.74
C ASN A 155 8.77 23.67 -0.47
N LEU A 156 7.90 22.65 -0.39
CA LEU A 156 7.78 21.63 -1.43
C LEU A 156 6.77 21.99 -2.53
N PHE A 157 5.78 22.83 -2.24
CA PHE A 157 4.76 23.24 -3.21
C PHE A 157 5.01 24.64 -3.76
N SER A 158 4.45 24.92 -4.93
CA SER A 158 4.44 26.28 -5.47
C SER A 158 3.80 27.26 -4.48
N PRO A 159 4.34 28.48 -4.31
CA PRO A 159 3.69 29.55 -3.55
C PRO A 159 2.27 29.88 -4.05
N SER A 160 1.96 29.58 -5.31
CA SER A 160 0.62 29.77 -5.91
C SER A 160 -0.28 28.54 -5.82
N SER A 161 0.19 27.43 -5.22
CA SER A 161 -0.63 26.23 -5.06
C SER A 161 -1.77 26.47 -4.09
N LEU A 162 -2.92 25.84 -4.35
CA LEU A 162 -4.04 25.86 -3.41
C LEU A 162 -3.77 25.06 -2.13
N VAL A 163 -2.67 24.29 -2.04
CA VAL A 163 -2.36 23.50 -0.83
C VAL A 163 -2.27 24.40 0.41
N HIS A 164 -1.84 25.66 0.23
CA HIS A 164 -1.74 26.67 1.29
C HIS A 164 -3.10 27.11 1.86
N SER A 165 -4.21 26.74 1.20
CA SER A 165 -5.58 26.91 1.71
C SER A 165 -6.12 25.65 2.40
N TYR A 166 -5.52 24.49 2.13
CA TYR A 166 -6.02 23.18 2.59
C TYR A 166 -5.07 22.46 3.54
N THR A 167 -3.91 23.05 3.82
CA THR A 167 -2.92 22.67 4.84
C THR A 167 -2.36 23.95 5.43
N SER A 168 -2.10 23.97 6.74
CA SER A 168 -1.64 25.16 7.44
C SER A 168 -0.52 24.86 8.44
N THR A 169 0.42 25.79 8.56
CA THR A 169 1.41 25.84 9.65
C THR A 169 0.88 26.57 10.90
N THR A 170 -0.32 27.17 10.82
CA THR A 170 -0.92 27.95 11.91
C THR A 170 -1.71 27.04 12.86
N PRO A 171 -1.34 26.96 14.15
CA PRO A 171 -1.97 26.04 15.10
C PRO A 171 -3.49 26.18 15.26
N SER A 172 -4.03 27.39 15.10
CA SER A 172 -5.47 27.66 15.21
C SER A 172 -6.29 27.24 14.00
N SER A 173 -5.64 26.84 12.89
CA SER A 173 -6.33 26.36 11.68
C SER A 173 -6.93 24.97 11.89
N ASP A 174 -8.08 24.71 11.27
CA ASP A 174 -8.69 23.38 11.20
C ASP A 174 -7.88 22.38 10.38
N VAL A 175 -7.00 22.88 9.51
CA VAL A 175 -6.10 22.09 8.64
C VAL A 175 -4.64 22.22 9.08
N TYR A 176 -4.40 22.48 10.38
CA TYR A 176 -3.05 22.55 10.94
C TYR A 176 -2.34 21.19 10.85
N HIS A 177 -1.20 21.12 10.15
CA HIS A 177 -0.46 19.87 9.90
C HIS A 177 0.41 19.35 11.05
N GLY A 178 0.48 20.09 12.16
CA GLY A 178 1.30 19.75 13.32
C GLY A 178 2.70 20.39 13.28
N PRO A 179 3.55 20.11 14.28
CA PRO A 179 4.92 20.61 14.34
C PRO A 179 5.95 19.75 13.60
N SER A 180 5.63 18.49 13.29
CA SER A 180 6.47 17.57 12.52
C SER A 180 5.59 16.44 11.94
N PRO A 181 6.03 15.72 10.89
CA PRO A 181 5.33 14.51 10.48
C PRO A 181 5.29 13.53 11.66
N PHE A 182 4.17 12.82 11.81
CA PHE A 182 3.93 11.87 12.89
C PHE A 182 4.08 12.43 14.31
N SER A 183 3.86 13.74 14.49
CA SER A 183 3.82 14.34 15.83
C SER A 183 2.68 13.77 16.70
N GLU A 184 1.59 13.33 16.06
CA GLU A 184 0.40 12.90 16.76
C GLU A 184 0.42 11.39 17.10
N PRO A 185 -0.12 10.98 18.26
CA PRO A 185 -0.25 9.56 18.61
C PRO A 185 -1.12 8.79 17.60
N GLU A 186 -2.17 9.43 17.07
CA GLU A 186 -3.11 8.81 16.13
C GLU A 186 -2.43 8.41 14.81
N THR A 187 -1.67 9.32 14.18
CA THR A 187 -0.92 9.01 12.95
C THR A 187 0.18 7.97 13.18
N ARG A 188 0.85 8.01 14.34
CA ARG A 188 1.86 7.00 14.70
C ARG A 188 1.28 5.61 14.89
N ASN A 189 0.05 5.48 15.37
CA ASN A 189 -0.62 4.18 15.45
C ASN A 189 -0.94 3.60 14.07
N VAL A 190 -1.39 4.43 13.11
CA VAL A 190 -1.59 4.00 11.72
C VAL A 190 -0.25 3.62 11.07
N GLN A 191 0.80 4.42 11.29
CA GLN A 191 2.16 4.09 10.84
C GLN A 191 2.63 2.75 11.44
N TRP A 192 2.37 2.52 12.72
CA TRP A 192 2.73 1.29 13.40
C TRP A 192 2.02 0.08 12.77
N LEU A 193 0.71 0.15 12.50
CA LEU A 193 -0.02 -0.91 11.80
C LEU A 193 0.61 -1.23 10.44
N LEU A 194 0.91 -0.20 9.64
CA LEU A 194 1.58 -0.35 8.34
C LEU A 194 2.99 -0.95 8.44
N ASN A 195 3.66 -0.81 9.58
CA ASN A 195 4.98 -1.40 9.84
C ASN A 195 4.88 -2.83 10.39
N GLN A 196 3.93 -3.10 11.29
CA GLN A 196 3.75 -4.42 11.90
C GLN A 196 3.22 -5.46 10.92
N PHE A 197 2.44 -5.03 9.94
CA PHE A 197 1.84 -5.90 8.94
C PHE A 197 2.44 -5.60 7.57
N PRO A 198 3.69 -6.06 7.29
CA PRO A 198 4.43 -5.72 6.07
C PRO A 198 3.78 -6.30 4.79
N ARG A 199 2.81 -7.21 4.94
CA ARG A 199 1.99 -7.77 3.87
C ARG A 199 0.66 -7.03 3.66
N ILE A 200 0.47 -5.85 4.24
CA ILE A 200 -0.60 -4.95 3.77
C ILE A 200 -0.34 -4.63 2.30
N ARG A 201 -1.34 -4.89 1.45
CA ARG A 201 -1.30 -4.62 0.00
C ARG A 201 -2.37 -3.63 -0.44
N TRP A 202 -3.34 -3.36 0.43
CA TRP A 202 -4.40 -2.41 0.19
C TRP A 202 -4.72 -1.63 1.45
N PHE A 203 -5.07 -0.35 1.27
CA PHE A 203 -5.39 0.58 2.33
C PHE A 203 -6.61 1.41 1.93
N ILE A 204 -7.58 1.58 2.82
CA ILE A 204 -8.69 2.52 2.64
C ILE A 204 -8.85 3.39 3.90
N ASP A 205 -8.87 4.71 3.71
CA ASP A 205 -9.30 5.68 4.72
C ASP A 205 -10.75 6.12 4.47
N ILE A 206 -11.62 5.98 5.47
CA ILE A 206 -13.06 6.20 5.35
C ILE A 206 -13.43 7.53 6.01
N HIS A 207 -13.81 8.49 5.17
CA HIS A 207 -14.08 9.89 5.47
C HIS A 207 -15.49 10.32 5.05
N SER A 208 -15.90 11.52 5.47
CA SER A 208 -17.04 12.22 4.86
C SER A 208 -16.85 13.72 4.73
N TYR A 209 -17.53 14.39 3.81
CA TYR A 209 -18.54 13.89 2.89
C TYR A 209 -18.20 14.34 1.47
N SER A 210 -18.78 13.69 0.45
CA SER A 210 -18.89 14.16 -0.94
C SER A 210 -19.37 13.08 -1.91
N GLU A 211 -19.61 11.84 -1.47
CA GLU A 211 -19.90 10.69 -2.33
C GLU A 211 -18.76 10.42 -3.34
N LEU A 212 -17.51 10.37 -2.86
CA LEU A 212 -16.31 10.20 -3.68
C LEU A 212 -15.54 8.91 -3.33
N LEU A 213 -14.88 8.37 -4.36
CA LEU A 213 -13.88 7.32 -4.27
C LEU A 213 -12.57 7.89 -4.82
N LEU A 214 -11.68 8.26 -3.93
CA LEU A 214 -10.45 8.98 -4.24
C LEU A 214 -9.28 8.02 -4.35
N HIS A 215 -8.39 8.35 -5.26
CA HIS A 215 -7.11 7.69 -5.40
C HIS A 215 -5.94 8.67 -5.43
N ALA A 216 -4.74 8.15 -5.11
CA ALA A 216 -3.50 8.91 -5.21
C ALA A 216 -3.25 9.44 -6.65
N TRP A 217 -2.53 10.54 -6.83
CA TRP A 217 -1.90 11.32 -5.77
C TRP A 217 -2.73 12.53 -5.34
N GLY A 218 -2.49 13.02 -4.12
CA GLY A 218 -3.08 14.24 -3.60
C GLY A 218 -2.30 15.52 -3.93
N ASP A 219 -1.03 15.43 -4.35
CA ASP A 219 -0.12 16.59 -4.44
C ASP A 219 -0.15 17.30 -5.80
N ASP A 220 -0.24 16.56 -6.91
CA ASP A 220 -0.36 17.12 -8.26
C ASP A 220 -1.05 16.17 -9.25
N GLN A 221 -1.42 16.65 -10.45
CA GLN A 221 -2.05 15.83 -11.49
C GLN A 221 -1.15 14.68 -11.92
N ASN A 222 -1.72 13.48 -11.96
CA ASN A 222 -1.01 12.28 -12.36
C ASN A 222 -0.52 12.34 -13.83
N GLN A 223 0.65 11.78 -14.09
CA GLN A 223 1.15 11.41 -15.43
C GLN A 223 1.93 10.09 -15.39
N SER A 224 2.14 9.46 -16.55
CA SER A 224 2.89 8.20 -16.64
C SER A 224 4.04 8.21 -17.66
N ASN A 225 4.34 9.35 -18.27
CA ASN A 225 5.30 9.46 -19.37
C ASN A 225 6.68 9.96 -18.93
N ASN A 226 6.80 10.59 -17.77
CA ASN A 226 8.06 11.12 -17.25
C ASN A 226 8.32 10.64 -15.82
N THR A 227 9.13 9.59 -15.67
CA THR A 227 9.51 9.03 -14.36
C THR A 227 10.31 10.00 -13.49
N SER A 228 10.94 11.03 -14.08
CA SER A 228 11.73 12.01 -13.31
C SER A 228 10.86 13.01 -12.54
N MET A 229 9.63 13.26 -12.99
CA MET A 229 8.64 14.11 -12.31
C MET A 229 7.96 13.30 -11.20
N ASN A 230 8.65 13.10 -10.09
CA ASN A 230 8.13 12.39 -8.94
C ASN A 230 8.46 13.10 -7.63
N PHE A 231 7.68 12.83 -6.58
CA PHE A 231 7.74 13.57 -5.31
C PHE A 231 9.12 13.52 -4.62
N LYS A 232 9.96 12.52 -4.93
CA LYS A 232 11.32 12.37 -4.37
C LYS A 232 12.35 13.25 -5.07
N ASN A 233 12.04 13.76 -6.27
CA ASN A 233 12.98 14.56 -7.02
C ASN A 233 12.94 16.02 -6.56
N ASN A 234 14.01 16.41 -5.85
CA ASN A 234 14.18 17.75 -5.29
C ASN A 234 14.26 18.86 -6.34
N SER A 235 14.54 18.55 -7.62
CA SER A 235 14.51 19.57 -8.69
C SER A 235 13.13 20.16 -8.91
N PHE A 236 12.08 19.49 -8.41
CA PHE A 236 10.70 19.93 -8.49
C PHE A 236 10.16 20.45 -7.15
N ASN A 237 11.01 20.69 -6.16
CA ASN A 237 10.58 21.41 -4.97
C ASN A 237 10.10 22.81 -5.36
N SER A 238 9.09 23.31 -4.65
CA SER A 238 8.49 24.63 -4.85
C SER A 238 7.75 24.83 -6.18
N VAL A 239 7.42 23.76 -6.94
CA VAL A 239 6.61 23.85 -8.17
C VAL A 239 5.38 22.95 -8.20
N ARG A 240 5.13 22.15 -7.14
CA ARG A 240 3.97 21.26 -7.04
C ARG A 240 2.65 22.01 -6.83
N GLY A 241 1.58 21.34 -7.22
CA GLY A 241 0.20 21.63 -6.84
C GLY A 241 -0.46 22.72 -7.67
N ILE A 242 -0.06 22.88 -8.94
CA ILE A 242 -0.67 23.83 -9.88
C ILE A 242 -1.49 23.08 -10.92
N LYS A 243 -2.82 23.20 -10.81
CA LYS A 243 -3.75 22.52 -11.70
C LYS A 243 -3.54 22.97 -13.16
N ASN A 244 -3.42 21.98 -14.04
CA ASN A 244 -3.26 22.08 -15.50
C ASN A 244 -1.94 22.69 -15.99
N ASP A 245 -0.94 22.85 -15.12
CA ASP A 245 0.40 23.25 -15.57
C ASP A 245 1.17 22.06 -16.17
N GLN A 246 2.34 22.34 -16.75
CA GLN A 246 3.25 21.31 -17.28
C GLN A 246 4.61 21.32 -16.56
N THR A 247 4.75 22.13 -15.50
CA THR A 247 6.00 22.27 -14.76
C THR A 247 6.24 21.02 -13.93
N TYR A 248 5.17 20.54 -13.29
CA TYR A 248 5.20 19.34 -12.49
C TYR A 248 3.88 18.59 -12.60
N ARG A 249 4.00 17.27 -12.74
CA ARG A 249 2.87 16.34 -12.71
C ARG A 249 3.37 15.05 -12.07
N GLU A 250 2.70 14.59 -11.02
CA GLU A 250 3.20 13.48 -10.23
C GLU A 250 3.20 12.19 -11.04
N TYR A 251 4.33 11.48 -10.99
CA TYR A 251 4.47 10.22 -11.69
C TYR A 251 3.64 9.13 -11.00
N ILE A 252 2.82 8.45 -11.81
CA ILE A 252 2.17 7.20 -11.46
C ILE A 252 2.39 6.23 -12.62
N THR A 253 2.65 4.96 -12.32
CA THR A 253 2.75 3.99 -13.40
C THR A 253 1.40 3.79 -14.07
N SER A 254 1.37 3.63 -15.39
CA SER A 254 0.10 3.42 -16.12
C SER A 254 -0.66 2.20 -15.62
N CYS A 255 0.06 1.21 -15.10
CA CYS A 255 -0.48 -0.02 -14.53
C CYS A 255 -1.18 0.21 -13.21
N ASP A 256 -0.53 0.94 -12.29
CA ASP A 256 -1.15 1.30 -11.03
C ASP A 256 -2.36 2.19 -11.28
N SER A 257 -2.23 3.16 -12.19
CA SER A 257 -3.34 4.04 -12.60
C SER A 257 -4.55 3.22 -13.10
N VAL A 258 -4.36 2.30 -14.05
CA VAL A 258 -5.43 1.44 -14.56
C VAL A 258 -6.03 0.57 -13.46
N LYS A 259 -5.20 -0.06 -12.63
CA LYS A 259 -5.63 -0.97 -11.57
C LYS A 259 -6.43 -0.26 -10.49
N ILE A 260 -5.91 0.87 -10.00
CA ILE A 260 -6.56 1.71 -8.98
C ILE A 260 -7.91 2.22 -9.50
N ILE A 261 -7.95 2.78 -10.71
CA ILE A 261 -9.19 3.28 -11.32
C ILE A 261 -10.19 2.13 -11.52
N SER A 262 -9.73 0.95 -11.94
CA SER A 262 -10.58 -0.23 -12.08
C SER A 262 -11.20 -0.65 -10.74
N GLN A 263 -10.38 -0.83 -9.69
CA GLN A 263 -10.88 -1.21 -8.36
C GLN A 263 -11.85 -0.16 -7.79
N ALA A 264 -11.55 1.14 -7.95
CA ALA A 264 -12.44 2.22 -7.53
C ALA A 264 -13.77 2.19 -8.31
N ASN A 265 -13.76 1.91 -9.61
CA ASN A 265 -14.99 1.75 -10.38
C ASN A 265 -15.80 0.52 -9.95
N GLN A 266 -15.17 -0.58 -9.54
CA GLN A 266 -15.90 -1.73 -8.98
C GLN A 266 -16.59 -1.38 -7.67
N MET A 267 -15.92 -0.65 -6.78
CA MET A 267 -16.52 -0.11 -5.56
C MET A 267 -17.72 0.80 -5.89
N LYS A 268 -17.56 1.73 -6.83
CA LYS A 268 -18.62 2.61 -7.32
C LYS A 268 -19.84 1.83 -7.82
N ASN A 269 -19.62 0.83 -8.68
CA ASN A 269 -20.68 0.00 -9.24
C ASN A 269 -21.41 -0.80 -8.14
N SER A 270 -20.66 -1.25 -7.12
CA SER A 270 -21.22 -1.93 -5.96
C SER A 270 -22.15 -1.02 -5.14
N ILE A 271 -21.70 0.21 -4.84
CA ILE A 271 -22.52 1.24 -4.19
C ILE A 271 -23.78 1.53 -5.00
N ASN A 272 -23.64 1.69 -6.31
CA ASN A 272 -24.78 1.93 -7.20
C ASN A 272 -25.79 0.78 -7.17
N SER A 273 -25.31 -0.46 -7.07
CA SER A 273 -26.18 -1.64 -7.00
C SER A 273 -26.98 -1.73 -5.69
N VAL A 274 -26.55 -1.06 -4.61
CA VAL A 274 -27.28 -1.09 -3.33
C VAL A 274 -28.62 -0.38 -3.47
N ARG A 275 -28.61 0.87 -3.93
CA ARG A 275 -29.82 1.72 -4.01
C ARG A 275 -29.75 2.83 -5.08
N GLY A 276 -28.85 2.73 -6.05
CA GLY A 276 -28.72 3.68 -7.16
C GLY A 276 -27.83 4.91 -6.88
N LYS A 277 -27.13 4.97 -5.75
CA LYS A 277 -26.18 6.06 -5.46
C LYS A 277 -25.01 6.03 -6.45
N ASN A 278 -24.59 7.18 -6.95
CA ASN A 278 -23.58 7.28 -8.01
C ASN A 278 -22.38 8.07 -7.51
N TYR A 279 -21.48 7.39 -6.80
CA TYR A 279 -20.26 8.00 -6.31
C TYR A 279 -19.33 8.34 -7.47
N THR A 280 -18.48 9.37 -7.29
CA THR A 280 -17.50 9.77 -8.31
C THR A 280 -16.14 9.18 -7.99
N VAL A 281 -15.55 8.47 -8.96
CA VAL A 281 -14.14 8.06 -8.91
C VAL A 281 -13.31 9.20 -9.48
N GLN A 282 -12.36 9.72 -8.71
CA GLN A 282 -11.45 10.76 -9.17
C GLN A 282 -10.14 10.76 -8.39
N GLN A 283 -9.14 11.49 -8.89
CA GLN A 283 -7.89 11.69 -8.18
C GLN A 283 -8.14 12.59 -6.95
N ALA A 284 -7.43 12.37 -5.84
CA ALA A 284 -7.53 13.20 -4.64
C ALA A 284 -7.23 14.68 -4.94
N PHE A 285 -6.21 14.95 -5.76
CA PHE A 285 -5.87 16.30 -6.25
C PHE A 285 -7.05 17.03 -6.93
N ASP A 286 -7.97 16.31 -7.56
CA ASP A 286 -9.10 16.92 -8.27
C ASP A 286 -10.14 17.53 -7.33
N ILE A 287 -10.15 17.16 -6.05
CA ILE A 287 -10.86 17.95 -5.02
C ILE A 287 -10.07 19.23 -4.76
N TYR A 288 -8.81 19.06 -4.34
CA TYR A 288 -7.80 20.10 -4.14
C TYR A 288 -6.44 19.45 -3.87
N PRO A 289 -5.31 20.18 -4.07
CA PRO A 289 -4.00 19.70 -3.65
C PRO A 289 -3.90 19.50 -2.14
N THR A 290 -3.24 18.42 -1.74
CA THR A 290 -3.05 18.02 -0.35
C THR A 290 -1.62 17.64 -0.05
N SER A 291 -1.27 17.67 1.23
CA SER A 291 0.00 17.20 1.77
C SER A 291 -0.24 16.46 3.08
N GLY A 292 0.65 15.53 3.41
CA GLY A 292 0.62 14.80 4.67
C GLY A 292 -0.63 13.94 4.88
N THR A 293 -1.23 13.42 3.81
CA THR A 293 -2.42 12.56 3.89
C THR A 293 -2.06 11.09 4.16
N SER A 294 -2.97 10.34 4.77
CA SER A 294 -2.83 8.91 5.06
C SER A 294 -2.74 8.07 3.78
N GLN A 295 -3.55 8.42 2.76
CA GLN A 295 -3.61 7.74 1.46
C GLN A 295 -2.28 7.85 0.72
N ASP A 296 -1.79 9.08 0.52
CA ASP A 296 -0.52 9.29 -0.18
C ASP A 296 0.63 8.73 0.64
N TYR A 297 0.55 8.81 1.98
CA TYR A 297 1.49 8.14 2.86
C TYR A 297 1.56 6.63 2.61
N ALA A 298 0.41 5.94 2.64
CA ALA A 298 0.34 4.50 2.44
C ALA A 298 0.85 4.09 1.05
N TYR A 299 0.43 4.81 -0.01
CA TYR A 299 0.83 4.53 -1.39
C TYR A 299 2.34 4.77 -1.62
N ASN A 300 2.91 5.85 -1.08
CA ASN A 300 4.31 6.19 -1.32
C ASN A 300 5.31 5.25 -0.65
N ARG A 301 4.91 4.50 0.39
CA ARG A 301 5.84 3.66 1.18
C ARG A 301 6.71 2.74 0.31
N TYR A 302 6.16 2.23 -0.78
CA TYR A 302 6.89 1.44 -1.78
C TYR A 302 7.84 2.29 -2.63
N TYR A 303 7.39 3.46 -3.10
CA TYR A 303 8.21 4.35 -3.91
C TYR A 303 9.36 4.98 -3.12
N ALA A 304 9.14 5.28 -1.84
CA ALA A 304 10.16 5.75 -0.91
C ALA A 304 11.13 4.64 -0.49
N ASN A 305 10.65 3.39 -0.40
CA ASN A 305 11.49 2.23 -0.09
C ASN A 305 10.99 0.97 -0.86
N PRO A 306 11.62 0.62 -2.00
CA PRO A 306 11.21 -0.51 -2.83
C PRO A 306 11.30 -1.90 -2.18
N THR A 307 11.93 -2.02 -1.00
CA THR A 307 11.96 -3.27 -0.22
C THR A 307 10.64 -3.54 0.51
N LYS A 308 9.80 -2.50 0.69
CA LYS A 308 8.47 -2.64 1.27
C LYS A 308 7.49 -3.20 0.24
N GLY A 309 6.39 -3.75 0.72
CA GLY A 309 5.29 -4.13 -0.15
C GLY A 309 4.61 -2.93 -0.80
N LYS A 310 4.23 -3.04 -2.09
CA LYS A 310 3.32 -2.08 -2.72
C LYS A 310 1.93 -2.14 -2.04
N ILE A 311 1.40 -0.97 -1.72
CA ILE A 311 0.07 -0.78 -1.14
C ILE A 311 -0.76 0.03 -2.13
N PHE A 312 -1.92 -0.44 -2.54
CA PHE A 312 -2.90 0.36 -3.29
C PHE A 312 -3.81 1.08 -2.28
N ALA A 313 -3.75 2.42 -2.26
CA ALA A 313 -4.39 3.23 -1.24
C ALA A 313 -5.57 4.04 -1.79
N PHE A 314 -6.69 4.04 -1.07
CA PHE A 314 -7.94 4.70 -1.43
C PHE A 314 -8.44 5.57 -0.28
N THR A 315 -9.26 6.57 -0.61
CA THR A 315 -10.10 7.28 0.36
C THR A 315 -11.54 7.21 -0.11
N ILE A 316 -12.47 6.94 0.80
CA ILE A 316 -13.90 7.01 0.52
C ILE A 316 -14.45 8.24 1.25
N GLU A 317 -15.12 9.13 0.54
CA GLU A 317 -15.90 10.24 1.11
C GLU A 317 -17.37 9.85 1.06
N TRP A 318 -17.94 9.33 2.15
CA TRP A 318 -19.31 8.84 2.18
C TRP A 318 -20.33 9.95 2.38
N GLY A 319 -21.54 9.72 1.87
CA GLY A 319 -22.70 10.60 2.07
C GLY A 319 -22.46 12.05 1.62
N THR A 320 -23.39 12.92 2.02
CA THR A 320 -23.44 14.34 1.59
C THR A 320 -23.35 15.34 2.74
N GLN A 321 -23.18 14.86 3.98
CA GLN A 321 -23.02 15.68 5.18
C GLN A 321 -22.30 14.89 6.28
N PHE A 322 -21.68 15.58 7.23
CA PHE A 322 -20.88 14.95 8.30
C PHE A 322 -21.70 14.08 9.27
N GLN A 323 -22.95 14.47 9.55
CA GLN A 323 -23.79 13.88 10.61
C GLN A 323 -25.23 13.71 10.12
N PRO A 324 -25.50 12.82 9.16
CA PRO A 324 -26.85 12.62 8.66
C PRO A 324 -27.80 12.06 9.72
N PRO A 325 -29.12 12.22 9.57
CA PRO A 325 -30.08 11.49 10.39
C PRO A 325 -29.79 9.99 10.33
N TRP A 326 -29.95 9.29 11.46
CA TRP A 326 -29.58 7.88 11.58
C TRP A 326 -30.20 7.00 10.48
N SER A 327 -31.45 7.27 10.09
CA SER A 327 -32.12 6.53 9.01
C SER A 327 -31.39 6.62 7.66
N GLU A 328 -30.72 7.73 7.37
CA GLU A 328 -29.86 7.84 6.18
C GLU A 328 -28.48 7.25 6.44
N MET A 329 -27.94 7.37 7.66
CA MET A 329 -26.69 6.71 8.01
C MET A 329 -26.78 5.19 7.82
N GLU A 330 -27.90 4.55 8.16
CA GLU A 330 -28.13 3.13 7.92
C GLU A 330 -28.03 2.77 6.43
N ASN A 331 -28.51 3.64 5.54
CA ASN A 331 -28.34 3.44 4.10
C ASN A 331 -26.89 3.63 3.66
N ILE A 332 -26.20 4.64 4.20
CA ILE A 332 -24.78 4.89 3.91
C ILE A 332 -23.91 3.73 4.39
N ILE A 333 -24.18 3.15 5.56
CA ILE A 333 -23.50 1.94 6.06
C ILE A 333 -23.61 0.82 5.04
N ARG A 334 -24.81 0.57 4.49
CA ARG A 334 -25.02 -0.47 3.46
C ARG A 334 -24.29 -0.14 2.16
N ASP A 335 -24.36 1.11 1.70
CA ASP A 335 -23.68 1.58 0.49
C ASP A 335 -22.16 1.33 0.58
N VAL A 336 -21.53 1.82 1.65
CA VAL A 336 -20.08 1.75 1.82
C VAL A 336 -19.63 0.33 2.16
N SER A 337 -20.34 -0.40 3.03
CA SER A 337 -19.98 -1.79 3.34
C SER A 337 -20.03 -2.69 2.11
N SER A 338 -20.99 -2.47 1.20
CA SER A 338 -21.03 -3.11 -0.11
C SER A 338 -19.79 -2.81 -0.96
N ALA A 339 -19.28 -1.58 -0.90
CA ALA A 339 -18.02 -1.20 -1.54
C ALA A 339 -16.82 -1.94 -0.92
N LEU A 340 -16.75 -2.01 0.41
CA LEU A 340 -15.64 -2.66 1.13
C LEU A 340 -15.60 -4.17 0.86
N VAL A 341 -16.75 -4.85 0.80
CA VAL A 341 -16.81 -6.28 0.43
C VAL A 341 -16.37 -6.48 -1.02
N THR A 342 -16.85 -5.65 -1.96
CA THR A 342 -16.40 -5.70 -3.36
C THR A 342 -14.90 -5.48 -3.46
N PHE A 343 -14.35 -4.52 -2.72
CA PHE A 343 -12.92 -4.29 -2.69
C PHE A 343 -12.12 -5.51 -2.20
N CYS A 344 -12.64 -6.21 -1.18
CA CYS A 344 -12.05 -7.46 -0.71
C CYS A 344 -12.09 -8.56 -1.78
N VAL A 345 -13.19 -8.71 -2.54
CA VAL A 345 -13.29 -9.65 -3.68
C VAL A 345 -12.24 -9.32 -4.74
N GLU A 346 -12.15 -8.05 -5.16
CA GLU A 346 -11.19 -7.63 -6.19
C GLU A 346 -9.74 -7.83 -5.74
N ALA A 347 -9.43 -7.50 -4.48
CA ALA A 347 -8.11 -7.75 -3.89
C ALA A 347 -7.75 -9.24 -3.87
N GLU A 348 -8.75 -10.11 -3.77
CA GLU A 348 -8.60 -11.56 -3.79
C GLU A 348 -8.35 -12.10 -5.20
N ASP A 349 -9.14 -11.67 -6.18
CA ASP A 349 -8.98 -12.05 -7.59
C ASP A 349 -7.60 -11.65 -8.12
N LEU A 350 -7.07 -10.52 -7.66
CA LEU A 350 -5.72 -10.04 -7.97
C LEU A 350 -4.59 -10.93 -7.38
N ARG A 351 -4.89 -11.84 -6.45
CA ARG A 351 -3.94 -12.86 -5.99
C ARG A 351 -3.90 -14.08 -6.90
N PHE A 352 -5.02 -14.42 -7.55
CA PHE A 352 -5.14 -15.57 -8.45
C PHE A 352 -4.58 -15.28 -9.83
N ILE A 353 -3.44 -14.63 -9.81
CA ILE A 353 -2.52 -14.69 -10.90
C ILE A 353 -1.84 -16.05 -10.78
N ASP A 354 -1.93 -16.88 -11.82
CA ASP A 354 -1.11 -18.09 -11.89
C ASP A 354 0.35 -17.62 -11.71
N GLN A 355 0.98 -17.95 -10.58
CA GLN A 355 2.31 -17.46 -10.22
C GLN A 355 3.30 -18.61 -10.43
N ARG A 356 4.14 -18.48 -11.46
CA ARG A 356 5.24 -19.41 -11.71
C ARG A 356 6.55 -18.78 -11.31
N TRP A 357 7.35 -19.58 -10.63
CA TRP A 357 8.67 -19.21 -10.16
C TRP A 357 9.67 -20.01 -10.97
N THR A 358 10.57 -19.32 -11.66
CA THR A 358 11.71 -19.97 -12.29
C THR A 358 12.99 -19.41 -11.68
N PHE A 359 13.90 -20.33 -11.35
CA PHE A 359 15.22 -19.98 -10.83
C PHE A 359 16.25 -20.21 -11.92
N GLY A 360 17.24 -19.31 -11.96
CA GLY A 360 18.32 -19.36 -12.91
C GLY A 360 19.15 -20.64 -12.79
N THR A 361 19.63 -21.11 -13.94
CA THR A 361 20.46 -22.32 -14.04
C THR A 361 21.95 -21.99 -14.21
N SER A 362 22.31 -20.72 -14.48
CA SER A 362 23.69 -20.24 -14.53
C SER A 362 23.82 -18.87 -13.87
N ILE A 363 24.90 -18.68 -13.11
CA ILE A 363 25.32 -17.41 -12.50
C ILE A 363 26.74 -17.14 -12.99
N GLU A 364 27.00 -15.93 -13.46
CA GLU A 364 28.28 -15.47 -13.97
C GLU A 364 28.62 -14.10 -13.38
N VAL A 365 29.91 -13.78 -13.33
CA VAL A 365 30.40 -12.44 -12.97
C VAL A 365 30.90 -11.78 -14.24
N GLU A 366 30.39 -10.59 -14.56
CA GLU A 366 30.68 -9.89 -15.82
C GLU A 366 32.20 -9.68 -16.01
N ASN A 367 32.93 -9.44 -14.93
CA ASN A 367 34.38 -9.35 -14.94
C ASN A 367 35.01 -10.41 -14.00
N PRO A 368 35.52 -11.53 -14.52
CA PRO A 368 36.11 -12.60 -13.71
C PRO A 368 37.41 -12.17 -13.00
N THR A 369 38.01 -11.05 -13.40
CA THR A 369 39.19 -10.45 -12.75
C THR A 369 38.85 -9.70 -11.46
N VAL A 370 37.56 -9.47 -11.21
CA VAL A 370 37.02 -8.58 -10.18
C VAL A 370 36.28 -9.33 -9.07
N GLY A 371 35.79 -10.54 -9.33
CA GLY A 371 35.09 -11.33 -8.33
C GLY A 371 35.34 -12.82 -8.54
N ILE A 372 35.71 -13.52 -7.46
CA ILE A 372 35.88 -14.98 -7.48
C ILE A 372 34.50 -15.59 -7.23
N LEU A 373 33.93 -16.19 -8.27
CA LEU A 373 32.72 -17.01 -8.18
C LEU A 373 33.09 -18.45 -7.80
N LYS A 374 32.45 -18.97 -6.76
CA LYS A 374 32.51 -20.38 -6.35
C LYS A 374 31.11 -20.97 -6.34
N HIS A 375 30.89 -21.99 -7.16
CA HIS A 375 29.68 -22.81 -7.08
C HIS A 375 29.85 -23.84 -5.97
N LEU A 376 29.00 -23.76 -4.96
CA LEU A 376 28.90 -24.74 -3.89
C LEU A 376 27.61 -25.55 -4.07
N THR A 377 27.50 -26.67 -3.36
CA THR A 377 26.40 -27.64 -3.53
C THR A 377 25.00 -27.02 -3.39
N LEU A 378 24.85 -25.98 -2.56
CA LEU A 378 23.55 -25.38 -2.24
C LEU A 378 23.43 -23.89 -2.60
N TYR A 379 24.52 -23.24 -3.02
CA TYR A 379 24.54 -21.81 -3.33
C TYR A 379 25.79 -21.41 -4.11
N SER A 380 25.74 -20.25 -4.76
CA SER A 380 26.91 -19.61 -5.38
C SER A 380 27.46 -18.54 -4.44
N SER A 381 28.76 -18.54 -4.22
CA SER A 381 29.46 -17.56 -3.38
C SER A 381 30.34 -16.67 -4.26
N ILE A 382 30.23 -15.36 -4.08
CA ILE A 382 30.98 -14.36 -4.83
C ILE A 382 31.78 -13.54 -3.83
N GLN A 383 33.08 -13.50 -4.06
CA GLN A 383 34.03 -12.76 -3.22
C GLN A 383 34.68 -11.64 -4.03
N LEU A 384 34.49 -10.39 -3.59
CA LEU A 384 35.12 -9.20 -4.17
C LEU A 384 36.46 -8.90 -3.45
N PRO A 385 37.48 -8.37 -4.13
CA PRO A 385 38.77 -8.05 -3.54
C PRO A 385 38.67 -6.87 -2.55
N ALA A 386 39.64 -6.82 -1.63
CA ALA A 386 39.65 -5.92 -0.49
C ALA A 386 39.99 -4.43 -0.79
N SER A 387 40.47 -4.07 -2.00
CA SER A 387 41.09 -2.75 -2.19
C SER A 387 41.27 -2.28 -3.65
N GLN A 388 40.23 -2.28 -4.48
CA GLN A 388 40.25 -1.58 -5.77
C GLN A 388 38.96 -0.77 -5.92
N PRO A 389 39.00 0.48 -6.42
CA PRO A 389 37.80 1.18 -6.89
C PRO A 389 37.38 0.47 -8.17
N VAL A 390 36.65 -0.63 -8.05
CA VAL A 390 36.25 -1.38 -9.24
C VAL A 390 35.10 -0.64 -9.91
N MET A 391 35.32 -0.26 -11.17
CA MET A 391 34.38 0.57 -11.93
C MET A 391 33.09 -0.16 -12.36
N SER A 392 32.97 -1.47 -12.12
CA SER A 392 31.76 -2.26 -12.44
C SER A 392 31.83 -3.67 -11.82
N ASN A 393 30.86 -4.04 -10.98
CA ASN A 393 30.74 -5.39 -10.39
C ASN A 393 29.33 -5.97 -10.65
N TRP A 394 29.05 -6.38 -11.88
CA TRP A 394 27.77 -7.03 -12.20
C TRP A 394 27.85 -8.54 -12.08
N ILE A 395 26.82 -9.10 -11.46
CA ILE A 395 26.51 -10.52 -11.43
C ILE A 395 25.36 -10.73 -12.40
N LEU A 396 25.50 -11.68 -13.32
CA LEU A 396 24.50 -11.99 -14.32
C LEU A 396 23.96 -13.40 -14.07
N ALA A 397 22.65 -13.56 -14.04
CA ALA A 397 21.99 -14.84 -13.88
C ALA A 397 20.98 -15.05 -15.01
N SER A 398 21.12 -16.13 -15.77
CA SER A 398 20.13 -16.50 -16.80
C SER A 398 18.96 -17.19 -16.13
N VAL A 399 17.73 -16.77 -16.43
CA VAL A 399 16.50 -17.27 -15.80
C VAL A 399 15.63 -18.00 -16.84
N PRO A 400 15.26 -19.27 -16.62
CA PRO A 400 14.35 -19.99 -17.50
C PRO A 400 13.03 -19.26 -17.67
N THR A 401 12.47 -19.25 -18.88
CA THR A 401 11.24 -18.52 -19.18
C THR A 401 10.05 -19.47 -19.37
N PRO A 402 8.87 -19.17 -18.82
CA PRO A 402 7.63 -19.86 -19.22
C PRO A 402 7.29 -19.52 -20.68
N ASN A 403 6.41 -20.30 -21.30
CA ASN A 403 6.05 -20.10 -22.71
C ASN A 403 5.43 -18.71 -22.94
N VAL A 404 6.10 -17.89 -23.74
CA VAL A 404 5.68 -16.51 -24.09
C VAL A 404 4.29 -16.45 -24.72
N THR A 405 3.82 -17.51 -25.38
CA THR A 405 2.52 -17.51 -26.07
C THR A 405 1.32 -17.69 -25.13
N GLU A 406 1.55 -18.01 -23.86
CA GLU A 406 0.48 -18.21 -22.88
C GLU A 406 0.09 -16.92 -22.13
N GLY A 407 0.64 -15.76 -22.50
CA GLY A 407 0.27 -14.47 -21.88
C GLY A 407 0.90 -14.21 -20.51
N TRP A 408 1.99 -14.93 -20.18
CA TRP A 408 2.79 -14.69 -18.98
C TRP A 408 3.51 -13.35 -19.07
N ARG A 409 3.59 -12.65 -17.93
CA ARG A 409 4.29 -11.38 -17.77
C ARG A 409 5.18 -11.47 -16.53
N ILE A 410 6.19 -10.62 -16.43
CA ILE A 410 7.14 -10.60 -15.31
C ILE A 410 6.58 -9.73 -14.18
N SER A 411 6.37 -10.27 -12.98
CA SER A 411 5.83 -9.54 -11.82
C SER A 411 6.86 -9.15 -10.78
N ALA A 412 7.94 -9.91 -10.61
CA ALA A 412 8.99 -9.57 -9.63
C ALA A 412 10.35 -10.19 -9.97
N VAL A 413 11.42 -9.64 -9.39
CA VAL A 413 12.70 -10.33 -9.21
C VAL A 413 12.75 -10.95 -7.82
N MET A 414 13.18 -12.21 -7.75
CA MET A 414 13.32 -12.96 -6.52
C MET A 414 14.79 -13.27 -6.26
N LEU A 415 15.30 -12.92 -5.09
CA LEU A 415 16.65 -13.27 -4.64
C LEU A 415 16.57 -13.99 -3.30
N ARG A 416 17.22 -15.14 -3.17
CA ARG A 416 17.53 -15.73 -1.87
C ARG A 416 19.02 -15.59 -1.62
N CYS A 417 19.40 -14.63 -0.79
CA CYS A 417 20.80 -14.29 -0.58
C CYS A 417 21.18 -14.15 0.90
N ARG A 418 22.48 -14.21 1.16
CA ARG A 418 23.12 -13.80 2.40
C ARG A 418 24.31 -12.91 2.04
N ILE A 419 24.41 -11.75 2.67
CA ILE A 419 25.48 -10.79 2.41
C ILE A 419 26.30 -10.66 3.68
N ALA A 420 27.50 -11.23 3.70
CA ALA A 420 28.35 -11.11 4.90
C ALA A 420 29.01 -9.73 4.98
N GLN A 421 29.38 -9.17 3.82
CA GLN A 421 30.00 -7.86 3.72
C GLN A 421 29.77 -7.24 2.35
N GLY A 422 29.19 -6.04 2.31
CA GLY A 422 28.92 -5.27 1.08
C GLY A 422 27.45 -4.90 0.96
N LEU A 423 27.06 -4.41 -0.21
CA LEU A 423 25.66 -4.06 -0.51
C LEU A 423 25.30 -4.33 -1.96
N ILE A 424 24.04 -4.66 -2.21
CA ILE A 424 23.43 -4.61 -3.55
C ILE A 424 22.69 -3.27 -3.66
N ASP A 425 23.08 -2.46 -4.64
CA ASP A 425 22.50 -1.15 -4.95
C ASP A 425 21.69 -1.11 -6.24
N LYS A 426 21.88 -2.08 -7.15
CA LYS A 426 21.09 -2.15 -8.39
C LYS A 426 20.76 -3.57 -8.80
N ILE A 427 19.55 -3.76 -9.32
CA ILE A 427 19.12 -5.03 -9.92
C ILE A 427 18.38 -4.74 -11.21
N GLY A 428 18.81 -5.32 -12.33
CA GLY A 428 18.16 -5.21 -13.64
C GLY A 428 17.54 -6.51 -14.12
N ILE A 429 16.43 -6.43 -14.83
CA ILE A 429 15.80 -7.52 -15.58
C ILE A 429 16.20 -7.38 -17.03
N ARG A 430 16.80 -8.43 -17.58
CA ARG A 430 17.27 -8.51 -18.95
C ARG A 430 16.28 -9.33 -19.80
N ASP A 431 16.00 -8.87 -21.01
CA ASP A 431 15.32 -9.64 -22.07
C ASP A 431 16.25 -9.67 -23.29
N GLY A 432 16.96 -10.79 -23.46
CA GLY A 432 18.15 -10.81 -24.31
C GLY A 432 19.23 -9.86 -23.78
N ASN A 433 19.71 -8.94 -24.62
CA ASN A 433 20.74 -7.96 -24.24
C ASN A 433 20.17 -6.70 -23.58
N ASP A 434 18.87 -6.45 -23.74
CA ASP A 434 18.23 -5.23 -23.29
C ASP A 434 17.85 -5.31 -21.81
N THR A 435 18.06 -4.23 -21.07
CA THR A 435 17.51 -4.10 -19.72
C THR A 435 16.08 -3.58 -19.84
N ILE A 436 15.11 -4.44 -19.57
CA ILE A 436 13.68 -4.09 -19.68
C ILE A 436 13.11 -3.47 -18.40
N HIS A 437 13.81 -3.62 -17.27
CA HIS A 437 13.53 -2.92 -16.02
C HIS A 437 14.77 -2.87 -15.11
N GLY A 438 14.95 -1.77 -14.38
CA GLY A 438 16.01 -1.62 -13.37
C GLY A 438 15.44 -1.14 -12.04
N PHE A 439 15.84 -1.79 -10.96
CA PHE A 439 15.71 -1.35 -9.58
C PHE A 439 17.02 -0.67 -9.21
N GLU A 440 16.98 0.65 -9.05
CA GLU A 440 18.14 1.49 -8.74
C GLU A 440 18.12 1.90 -7.25
N GLU A 441 19.25 2.40 -6.75
CA GLU A 441 19.38 2.98 -5.40
C GLU A 441 18.94 2.04 -4.25
N LEU A 442 19.12 0.73 -4.44
CA LEU A 442 18.85 -0.26 -3.42
C LEU A 442 19.86 -0.16 -2.27
N THR A 443 19.47 -0.65 -1.09
CA THR A 443 20.34 -0.66 0.10
C THR A 443 20.27 -2.03 0.79
N ILE A 444 20.39 -3.10 -0.01
CA ILE A 444 20.36 -4.47 0.49
C ILE A 444 21.77 -4.80 0.99
N GLY A 445 21.99 -4.59 2.29
CA GLY A 445 23.30 -4.72 2.95
C GLY A 445 23.51 -6.03 3.68
N ASN A 446 24.39 -6.01 4.69
CA ASN A 446 24.80 -7.20 5.44
C ASN A 446 23.62 -7.92 6.10
N THR A 447 23.54 -9.23 5.90
CA THR A 447 22.55 -10.13 6.52
C THR A 447 23.24 -11.30 7.22
N THR A 448 22.82 -11.59 8.45
CA THR A 448 23.39 -12.70 9.24
C THR A 448 22.81 -14.06 8.82
N ASN A 449 21.59 -14.06 8.29
CA ASN A 449 20.83 -15.24 7.86
C ASN A 449 20.52 -15.18 6.36
N TRP A 450 20.04 -16.29 5.80
CA TRP A 450 19.46 -16.30 4.45
C TRP A 450 18.18 -15.47 4.44
N GLU A 451 18.11 -14.50 3.54
CA GLU A 451 16.93 -13.68 3.31
C GLU A 451 16.36 -13.93 1.92
N THR A 452 15.04 -13.87 1.81
CA THR A 452 14.34 -13.87 0.53
C THR A 452 13.86 -12.46 0.25
N ILE A 453 14.42 -11.86 -0.78
CA ILE A 453 14.11 -10.52 -1.26
C ILE A 453 13.23 -10.66 -2.50
N ARG A 454 12.10 -9.96 -2.47
CA ARG A 454 11.17 -9.86 -3.60
C ARG A 454 11.09 -8.40 -4.04
N LEU A 455 11.59 -8.10 -5.23
CA LEU A 455 11.48 -6.78 -5.84
C LEU A 455 10.36 -6.80 -6.88
N GLU A 456 9.21 -6.28 -6.49
CA GLU A 456 8.01 -6.28 -7.33
C GLU A 456 8.14 -5.26 -8.45
N LEU A 457 7.83 -5.62 -9.69
CA LEU A 457 7.78 -4.64 -10.77
C LEU A 457 6.60 -3.71 -10.53
N PRO A 458 6.74 -2.41 -10.84
CA PRO A 458 5.62 -1.50 -10.76
C PRO A 458 4.44 -1.90 -11.67
N CYS A 459 4.73 -2.58 -12.77
CA CYS A 459 3.74 -3.23 -13.64
C CYS A 459 4.29 -4.54 -14.19
N PRO A 460 3.45 -5.56 -14.38
CA PRO A 460 3.84 -6.74 -15.14
C PRO A 460 4.40 -6.39 -16.51
N ARG A 461 5.62 -6.86 -16.84
CA ARG A 461 6.26 -6.59 -18.13
C ARG A 461 6.17 -7.78 -19.07
N ASN A 462 5.91 -7.51 -20.34
CA ASN A 462 6.05 -8.50 -21.38
C ASN A 462 7.53 -8.80 -21.60
N PHE A 463 7.82 -9.99 -22.08
CA PHE A 463 9.15 -10.43 -22.49
C PHE A 463 9.06 -11.21 -23.80
N ARG A 464 10.17 -11.30 -24.53
CA ARG A 464 10.22 -11.86 -25.87
C ARG A 464 11.24 -12.98 -26.02
N PHE A 465 12.38 -12.87 -25.35
CA PHE A 465 13.54 -13.73 -25.50
C PHE A 465 13.91 -14.39 -24.16
N GLY A 466 15.16 -14.88 -24.05
CA GLY A 466 15.70 -15.43 -22.82
C GLY A 466 15.86 -14.33 -21.77
N LEU A 467 15.36 -14.60 -20.56
CA LEU A 467 15.41 -13.66 -19.46
C LEU A 467 16.69 -13.81 -18.64
N GLY A 468 17.12 -12.70 -18.06
CA GLY A 468 18.21 -12.69 -17.10
C GLY A 468 17.96 -11.67 -15.98
N VAL A 469 18.70 -11.83 -14.90
CA VAL A 469 18.79 -10.87 -13.81
C VAL A 469 20.23 -10.42 -13.72
N SER A 470 20.43 -9.10 -13.71
CA SER A 470 21.72 -8.46 -13.46
C SER A 470 21.71 -7.82 -12.07
N ILE A 471 22.73 -8.04 -11.26
CA ILE A 471 22.82 -7.55 -9.88
C ILE A 471 24.14 -6.80 -9.74
N HIS A 472 24.07 -5.52 -9.41
CA HIS A 472 25.25 -4.73 -9.09
C HIS A 472 25.57 -4.87 -7.60
N VAL A 473 26.84 -5.10 -7.29
CA VAL A 473 27.32 -5.26 -5.90
C VAL A 473 28.46 -4.27 -5.61
N ASN A 474 28.35 -3.58 -4.48
CA ASN A 474 29.42 -2.72 -3.98
C ASN A 474 30.11 -3.36 -2.78
N GLY A 475 31.45 -3.34 -2.81
CA GLY A 475 32.29 -3.66 -1.65
C GLY A 475 32.18 -2.60 -0.54
N PRO A 476 32.75 -2.84 0.64
CA PRO A 476 32.67 -1.90 1.76
C PRO A 476 33.26 -0.52 1.42
N PHE A 477 32.58 0.53 1.86
CA PHE A 477 33.11 1.90 1.87
C PHE A 477 34.27 2.01 2.86
N ASP A 478 35.26 2.76 2.41
CA ASP A 478 36.53 3.12 3.01
C ASP A 478 36.54 3.23 4.56
N THR A 479 37.45 2.49 5.21
CA THR A 479 38.01 2.88 6.53
C THR A 479 39.52 3.14 6.46
N GLY A 480 40.08 3.30 5.25
CA GLY A 480 41.46 3.78 5.04
C GLY A 480 42.58 2.84 5.50
N GLY A 481 42.29 1.57 5.82
CA GLY A 481 43.27 0.61 6.29
C GLY A 481 43.54 -0.55 5.29
N PRO A 482 44.77 -1.09 5.21
CA PRO A 482 45.14 -2.23 4.36
C PRO A 482 44.50 -3.58 4.76
N SER A 483 43.44 -3.57 5.58
CA SER A 483 42.81 -4.75 6.19
C SER A 483 41.28 -4.80 6.07
N SER A 484 40.68 -4.02 5.16
CA SER A 484 39.24 -4.13 4.89
C SER A 484 38.90 -5.55 4.40
N PRO A 485 37.99 -6.29 5.05
CA PRO A 485 37.71 -7.65 4.61
C PRO A 485 36.95 -7.65 3.27
N PRO A 486 37.15 -8.68 2.44
CA PRO A 486 36.59 -8.77 1.10
C PRO A 486 35.06 -8.82 1.14
N GLY A 487 34.41 -8.12 0.19
CA GLY A 487 32.96 -8.23 0.03
C GLY A 487 32.57 -9.68 -0.26
N LYS A 488 31.51 -10.20 0.40
CA LYS A 488 31.07 -11.58 0.24
C LYS A 488 29.55 -11.68 0.14
N PHE A 489 29.12 -12.24 -0.99
CA PHE A 489 27.72 -12.38 -1.38
C PHE A 489 27.44 -13.86 -1.68
N ASP A 490 26.49 -14.44 -0.96
CA ASP A 490 26.04 -15.81 -1.19
C ASP A 490 24.63 -15.78 -1.76
N PHE A 491 24.39 -16.47 -2.88
CA PHE A 491 23.09 -16.58 -3.54
C PHE A 491 22.67 -18.05 -3.61
N ALA A 492 21.61 -18.40 -2.87
CA ALA A 492 20.98 -19.71 -2.95
C ALA A 492 20.06 -19.79 -4.19
N SER A 493 19.41 -18.68 -4.55
CA SER A 493 18.64 -18.61 -5.78
C SER A 493 18.49 -17.17 -6.30
N ILE A 494 18.45 -17.04 -7.63
CA ILE A 494 18.14 -15.81 -8.35
C ILE A 494 17.07 -16.18 -9.38
N GLY A 495 15.97 -15.47 -9.43
CA GLY A 495 14.84 -15.85 -10.26
C GLY A 495 13.91 -14.70 -10.61
N ILE A 496 12.94 -15.02 -11.45
CA ILE A 496 11.88 -14.11 -11.85
C ILE A 496 10.55 -14.75 -11.47
N GLU A 497 9.68 -13.94 -10.87
CA GLU A 497 8.29 -14.29 -10.65
C GLU A 497 7.49 -13.86 -11.87
N PHE A 498 6.65 -14.78 -12.36
CA PHE A 498 5.74 -14.52 -13.46
C PHE A 498 4.30 -14.45 -12.99
N THR A 499 3.53 -13.67 -13.72
CA THR A 499 2.12 -13.42 -13.51
C THR A 499 1.35 -13.68 -14.79
N ARG A 500 0.18 -14.32 -14.69
CA ARG A 500 -0.78 -14.46 -15.78
C ARG A 500 -2.18 -14.11 -15.30
N ASP A 501 -2.86 -13.20 -16.00
CA ASP A 501 -4.24 -12.83 -15.68
C ASP A 501 -5.17 -13.99 -16.04
N ASN A 502 -6.02 -14.43 -15.11
CA ASN A 502 -7.00 -15.49 -15.35
C ASN A 502 -8.12 -15.12 -16.35
N ASN A 503 -8.19 -13.86 -16.77
CA ASN A 503 -9.14 -13.38 -17.80
C ASN A 503 -8.79 -13.86 -19.21
N THR A 504 -7.63 -14.51 -19.42
CA THR A 504 -7.34 -15.26 -20.64
C THR A 504 -7.65 -16.74 -20.47
N LYS A 505 -8.86 -17.10 -20.02
CA LYS A 505 -9.41 -18.40 -20.40
C LYS A 505 -9.66 -18.35 -21.90
N SER A 506 -8.70 -18.90 -22.64
CA SER A 506 -8.76 -19.31 -24.04
C SER A 506 -10.14 -19.11 -24.69
N GLY A 507 -10.27 -18.09 -25.54
CA GLY A 507 -11.18 -18.20 -26.67
C GLY A 507 -10.83 -19.46 -27.46
N PRO A 508 -11.80 -20.11 -28.12
CA PRO A 508 -11.55 -21.38 -28.80
C PRO A 508 -10.41 -21.19 -29.81
N VAL A 509 -9.43 -22.08 -29.73
CA VAL A 509 -8.36 -22.21 -30.72
C VAL A 509 -9.04 -22.52 -32.04
N VAL A 510 -9.11 -21.54 -32.93
CA VAL A 510 -9.42 -21.78 -34.33
C VAL A 510 -8.19 -22.46 -34.92
N THR A 511 -8.25 -23.78 -35.00
CA THR A 511 -7.31 -24.55 -35.80
C THR A 511 -7.47 -24.12 -37.27
N PRO A 512 -6.39 -23.79 -38.00
CA PRO A 512 -6.49 -23.65 -39.44
C PRO A 512 -6.87 -25.03 -39.99
N ASN A 513 -7.97 -25.10 -40.75
CA ASN A 513 -8.32 -26.30 -41.50
C ASN A 513 -7.22 -26.62 -42.53
N PRO A 514 -7.05 -27.91 -42.87
CA PRO A 514 -5.88 -28.47 -43.55
C PRO A 514 -5.58 -27.90 -44.93
#